data_AF-A0A3N5T8E0-F1
#
_entry.id   AF-A0A3N5T8E0-F1
#
_cell.length_a   1.000
_cell.length_b   1.000
_cell.length_c   1.000
_cell.angle_alpha   90.00
_cell.angle_beta   90.00
_cell.angle_gamma   90.00
#
_symmetry.space_group_name_H-M   'P 1'
#
loop_
_entity.id
_entity.type
_entity.pdbx_description
1 polymer ?
#
loop_
_entity_poly.entity_id
_entity_poly.type
_entity_poly.pdbx_seq_one_letter_code
_entity_poly.pdbx_strand_id
1 'polypeptide(L)'
;MCCRLEKSLSGILSNMGLGLLEACMFNQGQAIESKVIDSKGEALGMIEEIILHSESGRVAFAVMSFSFLDLPIMLFPIPWDAFSIADEDHLILDIDKEKLRHAPGFARDQRPDFDRPQLSRKIYHYYGHSPFWEVDEENRSASFIFEEETFSLKQGNC
;
A
#
# COMPACT_ATOMS: atom_id res chain seq x y z
N MET A 1 -15.58 17.23 7.43
CA MET A 1 -16.44 18.23 6.73
C MET A 1 -15.80 18.67 5.39
N CYS A 2 -15.20 17.74 4.62
CA CYS A 2 -14.40 18.08 3.42
C CYS A 2 -14.95 17.56 2.07
N CYS A 3 -15.98 16.72 2.03
CA CYS A 3 -16.50 16.17 0.74
C CYS A 3 -17.50 17.07 0.00
N ARG A 4 -17.69 18.34 0.40
CA ARG A 4 -18.71 19.22 -0.19
C ARG A 4 -18.19 20.18 -1.27
N LEU A 5 -16.89 20.20 -1.56
CA LEU A 5 -16.32 21.10 -2.58
C LEU A 5 -16.10 20.46 -3.97
N GLU A 6 -16.12 19.13 -4.08
CA GLU A 6 -15.85 18.46 -5.37
C GLU A 6 -17.01 18.52 -6.36
N LYS A 7 -18.25 18.52 -5.87
CA LYS A 7 -19.44 18.64 -6.73
C LYS A 7 -19.51 19.97 -7.50
N SER A 8 -18.78 21.01 -7.04
CA SER A 8 -18.74 22.31 -7.71
C SER A 8 -17.70 22.39 -8.83
N LEU A 9 -16.69 21.52 -8.84
CA LEU A 9 -15.60 21.54 -9.83
C LEU A 9 -15.85 20.55 -10.97
N SER A 10 -16.61 19.47 -10.72
CA SER A 10 -17.09 18.52 -11.74
C SER A 10 -17.83 19.20 -12.90
N GLY A 11 -18.67 20.21 -12.61
CA GLY A 11 -19.40 20.96 -13.64
C GLY A 11 -18.52 21.87 -14.51
N ILE A 12 -17.33 22.25 -14.05
CA ILE A 12 -16.41 23.13 -14.78
C ILE A 12 -15.49 22.29 -15.69
N LEU A 13 -15.12 21.08 -15.25
CA LEU A 13 -14.16 20.22 -15.94
C LEU A 13 -14.78 19.38 -17.05
N SER A 14 -16.11 19.22 -17.11
CA SER A 14 -16.77 18.48 -18.19
C SER A 14 -16.68 19.17 -19.56
N ASN A 15 -16.35 20.48 -19.60
CA ASN A 15 -16.31 21.27 -20.84
C ASN A 15 -14.91 21.39 -21.47
N MET A 16 -13.88 20.83 -20.82
CA MET A 16 -12.55 20.68 -21.39
C MET A 16 -12.32 19.18 -21.50
N GLY A 17 -12.23 18.64 -22.72
CA GLY A 17 -12.07 17.21 -22.99
C GLY A 17 -10.73 16.63 -22.52
N LEU A 18 -10.44 16.73 -21.22
CA LEU A 18 -9.49 15.88 -20.52
C LEU A 18 -10.31 14.84 -19.78
N GLY A 19 -10.26 13.60 -20.27
CA GLY A 19 -10.60 12.43 -19.46
C GLY A 19 -9.63 12.37 -18.29
N LEU A 20 -9.96 13.07 -17.20
CA LEU A 20 -9.24 12.98 -15.96
C LEU A 20 -9.47 11.57 -15.43
N LEU A 21 -8.39 10.77 -15.36
CA LEU A 21 -8.32 9.72 -14.37
C LEU A 21 -8.65 10.41 -13.04
N GLU A 22 -9.83 10.12 -12.48
CA GLU A 22 -10.07 10.35 -11.08
C GLU A 22 -9.09 9.44 -10.34
N ALA A 23 -7.93 9.98 -10.03
CA ALA A 23 -7.01 9.34 -9.12
C ALA A 23 -7.76 9.25 -7.79
N CYS A 24 -8.18 8.03 -7.42
CA CYS A 24 -8.63 7.76 -6.05
C CYS A 24 -7.45 8.02 -5.13
N MET A 25 -7.34 9.26 -4.65
CA MET A 25 -6.40 9.62 -3.60
C MET A 25 -6.95 9.05 -2.29
N PHE A 26 -6.56 7.82 -1.97
CA PHE A 26 -6.76 7.28 -0.63
C PHE A 26 -5.98 8.15 0.35
N ASN A 27 -6.67 9.01 1.10
CA ASN A 27 -6.07 9.64 2.26
C ASN A 27 -5.75 8.55 3.30
N GLN A 28 -4.63 8.67 4.03
CA GLN A 28 -4.21 7.66 5.02
C GLN A 28 -5.30 7.36 6.07
N GLY A 29 -6.15 8.35 6.40
CA GLY A 29 -7.28 8.17 7.32
C GLY A 29 -8.48 7.43 6.73
N GLN A 30 -8.59 7.32 5.40
CA GLN A 30 -9.70 6.67 4.69
C GLN A 30 -9.39 5.21 4.31
N ALA A 31 -8.11 4.82 4.28
CA ALA A 31 -7.69 3.43 4.05
C ALA A 31 -8.01 2.49 5.23
N ILE A 32 -8.17 3.07 6.42
CA ILE A 32 -8.61 2.35 7.62
C ILE A 32 -10.14 2.21 7.49
N GLU A 33 -10.67 1.02 7.76
CA GLU A 33 -12.09 0.65 7.56
C GLU A 33 -12.51 0.38 6.11
N SER A 34 -11.59 0.34 5.14
CA SER A 34 -11.90 -0.07 3.77
C SER A 34 -12.21 -1.57 3.67
N LYS A 35 -13.15 -1.93 2.79
CA LYS A 35 -13.49 -3.34 2.52
C LYS A 35 -12.49 -3.91 1.52
N VAL A 36 -12.04 -5.14 1.78
CA VAL A 36 -11.22 -5.88 0.84
C VAL A 36 -12.08 -6.94 0.14
N ILE A 37 -12.08 -6.91 -1.18
CA ILE A 37 -12.75 -7.87 -2.06
C ILE A 37 -11.74 -8.65 -2.89
N ASP A 38 -12.11 -9.83 -3.34
CA ASP A 38 -11.32 -10.57 -4.35
C ASP A 38 -11.58 -10.04 -5.77
N SER A 39 -10.90 -10.62 -6.76
CA SER A 39 -11.06 -10.28 -8.17
C SER A 39 -12.44 -10.61 -8.75
N LYS A 40 -13.28 -11.35 -8.02
CA LYS A 40 -14.69 -11.66 -8.37
C LYS A 40 -15.69 -10.76 -7.64
N GLY A 41 -15.22 -9.86 -6.78
CA GLY A 41 -16.06 -8.99 -5.97
C GLY A 41 -16.59 -9.63 -4.68
N GLU A 42 -16.09 -10.80 -4.29
CA GLU A 42 -16.47 -11.42 -3.02
C GLU A 42 -15.71 -10.79 -1.86
N ALA A 43 -16.40 -10.50 -0.76
CA ALA A 43 -15.76 -9.95 0.43
C ALA A 43 -14.74 -10.94 1.02
N LEU A 44 -13.53 -10.43 1.25
CA LEU A 44 -12.48 -11.12 1.99
C LEU A 44 -12.43 -10.61 3.43
N GLY A 45 -12.39 -9.30 3.61
CA GLY A 45 -12.11 -8.74 4.93
C GLY A 45 -12.22 -7.22 4.99
N MET A 46 -11.61 -6.64 6.02
CA MET A 46 -11.60 -5.21 6.26
C MET A 46 -10.21 -4.77 6.69
N ILE A 47 -9.77 -3.60 6.24
CA ILE A 47 -8.51 -3.01 6.71
C ILE A 47 -8.72 -2.43 8.10
N GLU A 48 -7.90 -2.88 9.04
CA GLU A 48 -7.96 -2.50 10.46
C GLU A 48 -6.86 -1.51 10.83
N GLU A 49 -5.71 -1.61 10.16
CA GLU A 49 -4.54 -0.80 10.48
C GLU A 49 -3.65 -0.64 9.23
N ILE A 50 -2.99 0.52 9.13
CA ILE A 50 -1.92 0.77 8.17
C ILE A 50 -0.59 0.87 8.92
N ILE A 51 0.41 0.15 8.45
CA ILE A 51 1.76 0.14 9.02
C ILE A 51 2.69 0.90 8.09
N LEU A 52 3.36 1.91 8.63
CA LEU A 52 4.39 2.68 7.94
C LEU A 52 5.76 2.08 8.21
N HIS A 53 6.63 2.08 7.19
CA HIS A 53 8.05 1.80 7.37
C HIS A 53 8.73 3.04 7.95
N SER A 54 9.25 2.91 9.16
CA SER A 54 9.79 4.02 9.98
C SER A 54 10.88 4.84 9.28
N GLU A 55 11.77 4.20 8.53
CA GLU A 55 12.89 4.90 7.88
C GLU A 55 12.47 5.70 6.63
N SER A 56 11.48 5.21 5.88
CA SER A 56 11.08 5.80 4.59
C SER A 56 9.81 6.65 4.68
N GLY A 57 9.01 6.48 5.73
CA GLY A 57 7.67 7.08 5.85
C GLY A 57 6.62 6.53 4.87
N ARG A 58 6.96 5.52 4.07
CA ARG A 58 6.06 4.87 3.10
C ARG A 58 5.20 3.79 3.77
N VAL A 59 4.04 3.51 3.19
CA VAL A 59 3.17 2.41 3.67
C VAL A 59 3.84 1.08 3.36
N ALA A 60 4.09 0.29 4.40
CA ALA A 60 4.65 -1.05 4.27
C ALA A 60 3.58 -2.12 4.13
N PHE A 61 2.56 -2.07 5.00
CA PHE A 61 1.51 -3.08 5.05
C PHE A 61 0.16 -2.45 5.36
N ALA A 62 -0.90 -3.01 4.79
CA ALA A 62 -2.24 -2.90 5.35
C ALA A 62 -2.56 -4.19 6.11
N VAL A 63 -3.04 -4.06 7.34
CA VAL A 63 -3.47 -5.18 8.18
C VAL A 63 -4.95 -5.41 7.93
N MET A 64 -5.29 -6.56 7.36
CA MET A 64 -6.66 -6.95 7.05
C MET A 64 -7.17 -7.97 8.08
N SER A 65 -8.37 -7.76 8.61
CA SER A 65 -9.08 -8.79 9.35
C SER A 65 -9.78 -9.75 8.40
N PHE A 66 -9.64 -11.05 8.68
CA PHE A 66 -10.31 -12.10 7.94
C PHE A 66 -10.80 -13.17 8.92
N SER A 67 -12.03 -13.63 8.75
CA SER A 67 -12.61 -14.73 9.52
C SER A 67 -13.21 -15.78 8.60
N PHE A 68 -13.07 -17.03 9.01
CA PHE A 68 -13.84 -18.13 8.44
C PHE A 68 -14.99 -18.45 9.38
N LEU A 69 -16.07 -19.00 8.83
CA LEU A 69 -17.14 -19.59 9.64
C LEU A 69 -16.50 -20.61 10.61
N ASP A 70 -16.76 -20.42 11.91
CA ASP A 70 -16.26 -21.22 13.03
C ASP A 70 -14.77 -21.05 13.41
N LEU A 71 -14.05 -20.07 12.86
CA LEU A 71 -12.70 -19.72 13.30
C LEU A 71 -12.63 -18.31 13.93
N PRO A 72 -11.72 -18.10 14.90
CA PRO A 72 -11.42 -16.77 15.40
C PRO A 72 -11.01 -15.82 14.26
N ILE A 73 -11.31 -14.52 14.43
CA ILE A 73 -10.83 -13.47 13.53
C ILE A 73 -9.29 -13.44 13.62
N MET A 74 -8.65 -13.51 12.46
CA MET A 74 -7.20 -13.41 12.31
C MET A 74 -6.87 -12.12 11.54
N LEU A 75 -5.72 -11.53 11.86
CA LEU A 75 -5.19 -10.36 11.18
C LEU A 75 -4.06 -10.78 10.25
N PHE A 76 -4.07 -10.24 9.03
CA PHE A 76 -3.13 -10.56 7.97
C PHE A 76 -2.45 -9.27 7.50
N PRO A 77 -1.12 -9.13 7.70
CA PRO A 77 -0.36 -8.05 7.11
C PRO A 77 -0.15 -8.36 5.62
N ILE A 78 -0.60 -7.45 4.78
CA ILE A 78 -0.52 -7.58 3.32
C ILE A 78 0.29 -6.39 2.79
N PRO A 79 1.31 -6.62 1.94
CA PRO A 79 2.04 -5.53 1.29
C PRO A 79 1.08 -4.57 0.60
N TRP A 80 1.31 -3.25 0.74
CA TRP A 80 0.46 -2.25 0.09
C TRP A 80 0.36 -2.45 -1.42
N ASP A 81 1.48 -2.83 -2.05
CA ASP A 81 1.58 -3.07 -3.49
C ASP A 81 0.84 -4.32 -3.97
N ALA A 82 0.32 -5.15 -3.06
CA ALA A 82 -0.52 -6.30 -3.39
C ALA A 82 -1.99 -5.92 -3.62
N PHE A 83 -2.39 -4.70 -3.23
CA PHE A 83 -3.75 -4.21 -3.43
C PHE A 83 -3.89 -3.43 -4.73
N SER A 84 -5.06 -3.53 -5.34
CA SER A 84 -5.54 -2.60 -6.36
C SER A 84 -6.71 -1.80 -5.80
N ILE A 85 -6.86 -0.54 -6.22
CA ILE A 85 -7.99 0.29 -5.80
C ILE A 85 -9.17 0.00 -6.71
N ALA A 86 -10.32 -0.39 -6.16
CA ALA A 86 -11.57 -0.51 -6.92
C ALA A 86 -12.32 0.81 -6.96
N ASP A 87 -12.56 1.39 -5.79
CA ASP A 87 -13.23 2.68 -5.58
C ASP A 87 -12.77 3.30 -4.25
N GLU A 88 -13.41 4.38 -3.81
CA GLU A 88 -13.05 5.14 -2.60
C GLU A 88 -13.13 4.32 -1.29
N ASP A 89 -13.86 3.21 -1.26
CA ASP A 89 -14.13 2.41 -0.06
C ASP A 89 -13.65 0.95 -0.18
N HIS A 90 -13.28 0.50 -1.39
CA HIS A 90 -12.95 -0.89 -1.68
C HIS A 90 -11.54 -1.07 -2.25
N LEU A 91 -10.81 -2.02 -1.67
CA LEU A 91 -9.54 -2.53 -2.17
C LEU A 91 -9.74 -3.94 -2.74
N ILE A 92 -9.08 -4.24 -3.86
CA ILE A 92 -9.04 -5.56 -4.46
C ILE A 92 -7.74 -6.23 -4.05
N LEU A 93 -7.85 -7.47 -3.56
CA LEU A 93 -6.72 -8.37 -3.33
C LEU A 93 -6.91 -9.62 -4.18
N ASP A 94 -6.08 -9.79 -5.21
CA ASP A 94 -6.14 -10.98 -6.08
C ASP A 94 -5.41 -12.15 -5.42
N ILE A 95 -6.07 -12.78 -4.45
CA ILE A 95 -5.56 -13.95 -3.75
C ILE A 95 -6.65 -15.00 -3.58
N ASP A 96 -6.28 -16.27 -3.77
CA ASP A 96 -7.15 -17.39 -3.47
C ASP A 96 -7.42 -17.50 -1.95
N LYS A 97 -8.68 -17.76 -1.57
CA LYS A 97 -9.10 -17.88 -0.15
C LYS A 97 -8.35 -18.97 0.62
N GLU A 98 -7.99 -20.07 -0.03
CA GLU A 98 -7.18 -21.12 0.58
C GLU A 98 -5.74 -20.67 0.75
N LYS A 99 -5.18 -19.88 -0.18
CA LYS A 99 -3.86 -19.24 0.04
C LYS A 99 -3.94 -18.25 1.19
N LEU A 100 -5.01 -17.47 1.32
CA LEU A 100 -5.19 -16.55 2.44
C LEU A 100 -5.30 -17.29 3.79
N ARG A 101 -5.97 -18.46 3.82
CA ARG A 101 -6.04 -19.33 5.02
C ARG A 101 -4.67 -19.73 5.56
N HIS A 102 -3.71 -19.97 4.66
CA HIS A 102 -2.35 -20.37 5.01
C HIS A 102 -1.38 -19.20 5.11
N ALA A 103 -1.87 -17.96 4.95
CA ALA A 103 -1.04 -16.78 5.00
C ALA A 103 -0.49 -16.53 6.42
N PRO A 104 0.68 -15.89 6.54
CA PRO A 104 1.19 -15.45 7.83
C PRO A 104 0.20 -14.47 8.45
N GLY A 105 -0.47 -14.89 9.52
CA GLY A 105 -1.43 -14.07 10.26
C GLY A 105 -1.20 -14.16 11.78
N PHE A 106 -1.84 -13.27 12.52
CA PHE A 106 -1.73 -13.19 13.97
C PHE A 106 -3.07 -12.84 14.61
N ALA A 107 -3.26 -13.23 15.87
CA ALA A 107 -4.42 -12.81 16.65
C ALA A 107 -4.29 -11.33 17.06
N ARG A 108 -5.41 -10.64 17.27
CA ARG A 108 -5.43 -9.19 17.56
C ARG A 108 -4.57 -8.79 18.77
N ASP A 109 -4.40 -9.67 19.75
CA ASP A 109 -3.61 -9.49 20.96
C ASP A 109 -2.14 -9.93 20.82
N GLN A 110 -1.74 -10.46 19.66
CA GLN A 110 -0.42 -11.03 19.39
C GLN A 110 0.28 -10.32 18.21
N ARG A 111 0.14 -9.00 18.14
CA ARG A 111 0.74 -8.19 17.08
C ARG A 111 2.27 -8.39 17.05
N PRO A 112 2.84 -8.77 15.89
CA PRO A 112 4.28 -8.92 15.76
C PRO A 112 4.97 -7.56 15.56
N ASP A 113 6.28 -7.56 15.78
CA ASP A 113 7.16 -6.42 15.52
C ASP A 113 7.53 -6.36 14.03
N PHE A 114 6.88 -5.44 13.30
CA PHE A 114 7.03 -5.27 11.85
C PHE A 114 8.29 -4.49 11.44
N ASP A 115 9.00 -3.87 12.39
CA ASP A 115 10.29 -3.24 12.11
C ASP A 115 11.40 -4.30 11.94
N ARG A 116 11.13 -5.58 12.25
CA ARG A 116 12.07 -6.68 12.02
C ARG A 116 12.18 -7.01 10.54
N PRO A 117 13.34 -6.76 9.88
CA PRO A 117 13.45 -6.91 8.43
C PRO A 117 13.18 -8.34 7.94
N GLN A 118 13.53 -9.35 8.75
CA GLN A 118 13.34 -10.76 8.36
C GLN A 118 11.86 -11.15 8.30
N LEU A 119 11.05 -10.64 9.24
CA LEU A 119 9.61 -10.89 9.24
C LEU A 119 8.95 -10.20 8.04
N SER A 120 9.26 -8.93 7.85
CA SER A 120 8.70 -8.11 6.78
C SER A 120 9.05 -8.70 5.41
N ARG A 121 10.31 -9.08 5.17
CA ARG A 121 10.71 -9.82 3.96
C ARG A 121 9.93 -11.12 3.77
N LYS A 122 9.73 -11.91 4.83
CA LYS A 122 8.99 -13.17 4.73
C LYS A 122 7.54 -12.95 4.30
N ILE A 123 6.90 -11.91 4.82
CA ILE A 123 5.53 -11.53 4.44
C ILE A 123 5.51 -11.09 2.96
N TYR A 124 6.39 -10.16 2.55
CA TYR A 124 6.51 -9.73 1.16
C TYR A 124 6.68 -10.91 0.19
N HIS A 125 7.62 -11.82 0.48
CA HIS A 125 7.84 -13.01 -0.33
C HIS A 125 6.63 -13.95 -0.40
N TYR A 126 5.84 -14.09 0.67
CA TYR A 126 4.62 -14.91 0.66
C TYR A 126 3.61 -14.43 -0.39
N TYR A 127 3.47 -13.12 -0.52
CA TYR A 127 2.61 -12.49 -1.51
C TYR A 127 3.28 -12.33 -2.89
N GLY A 128 4.57 -12.68 -3.03
CA GLY A 128 5.30 -12.58 -4.30
C GLY A 128 5.79 -11.16 -4.62
N HIS A 129 5.86 -10.28 -3.62
CA HIS A 129 6.36 -8.92 -3.78
C HIS A 129 7.78 -8.80 -3.21
N SER A 130 8.54 -7.85 -3.75
CA SER A 130 9.82 -7.44 -3.16
C SER A 130 9.59 -6.22 -2.26
N PRO A 131 10.25 -6.12 -1.10
CA PRO A 131 10.13 -4.94 -0.25
C PRO A 131 10.64 -3.69 -0.96
N PHE A 132 9.85 -2.62 -0.94
CA PHE A 132 10.21 -1.40 -1.67
C PHE A 132 11.52 -0.77 -1.20
N TRP A 133 11.88 -0.94 0.08
CA TRP A 133 13.11 -0.38 0.65
C TRP A 133 14.37 -1.05 0.13
N GLU A 134 14.27 -2.24 -0.46
CA GLU A 134 15.42 -2.91 -1.09
C GLU A 134 15.72 -2.31 -2.48
N VAL A 135 14.70 -1.77 -3.15
CA VAL A 135 14.85 -1.06 -4.43
C VAL A 135 15.42 0.34 -4.20
N ASP A 136 15.06 0.97 -3.08
CA ASP A 136 15.52 2.32 -2.74
C ASP A 136 17.03 2.36 -2.41
N GLU A 137 17.65 1.29 -1.90
CA GLU A 137 19.11 1.27 -1.61
C GLU A 137 19.99 1.34 -2.87
N GLU A 138 19.57 0.69 -3.96
CA GLU A 138 20.27 0.78 -5.25
C GLU A 138 20.17 2.21 -5.82
N ASN A 139 19.01 2.85 -5.67
CA ASN A 139 18.77 4.21 -6.14
C ASN A 139 19.37 5.31 -5.23
N ARG A 140 19.57 5.01 -3.94
CA ARG A 140 20.26 5.88 -2.97
C ARG A 140 21.77 5.90 -3.21
N SER A 141 22.32 4.77 -3.67
CA SER A 141 23.72 4.68 -4.11
C SER A 141 23.93 5.44 -5.42
N ALA A 142 22.98 5.36 -6.35
CA ALA A 142 23.02 6.10 -7.61
C ALA A 142 22.94 7.63 -7.38
N SER A 143 22.05 8.10 -6.52
CA SER A 143 21.90 9.54 -6.24
C SER A 143 23.11 10.16 -5.54
N PHE A 144 23.85 9.39 -4.73
CA PHE A 144 25.10 9.85 -4.11
C PHE A 144 26.28 9.93 -5.10
N ILE A 145 26.28 9.09 -6.15
CA ILE A 145 27.32 9.12 -7.20
C ILE A 145 27.13 10.33 -8.15
N PHE A 146 25.88 10.76 -8.40
CA PHE A 146 25.61 11.93 -9.24
C PHE A 146 26.06 13.26 -8.63
N GLU A 147 26.27 13.34 -7.31
CA GLU A 147 26.71 14.57 -6.65
C GLU A 147 28.23 14.81 -6.75
N GLU A 148 29.04 13.75 -6.91
CA GLU A 148 30.49 13.90 -7.17
C GLU A 148 30.82 14.25 -8.63
N GLU A 149 30.13 13.66 -9.63
CA GLU A 149 30.45 13.93 -11.04
C GLU A 149 30.06 15.36 -11.48
N THR A 150 29.01 15.94 -10.89
CA THR A 150 28.61 17.33 -11.20
C THR A 150 29.59 18.36 -10.64
N PHE A 151 30.40 18.01 -9.63
CA PHE A 151 31.40 18.90 -9.04
C PHE A 151 32.67 19.01 -9.90
N SER A 152 33.05 17.96 -10.64
CA SER A 152 34.21 18.01 -11.55
C SER A 152 33.96 18.78 -12.86
N LEU A 153 32.70 18.91 -13.30
CA LEU A 153 32.37 19.61 -14.56
C LEU A 153 32.21 21.13 -14.42
N LYS A 154 32.30 21.69 -13.20
CA LYS A 154 32.22 23.15 -12.96
C LYS A 154 33.58 23.86 -12.81
N GLN A 155 34.71 23.21 -13.09
CA GLN A 155 36.04 23.87 -13.13
C GLN A 155 36.65 24.04 -14.53
N GLY A 156 35.82 24.15 -15.57
CA GLY A 156 36.28 24.42 -16.93
C GLY A 156 35.46 25.51 -17.62
N ASN A 157 36.07 26.69 -17.79
CA ASN A 157 35.67 27.81 -18.66
C ASN A 157 34.35 28.54 -18.37
N CYS A 158 34.43 29.66 -17.65
CA CYS A 158 34.36 31.04 -18.19
C CYS A 158 34.34 32.04 -17.02
#